data_AF-A0A1C6T4X3-F1
#
_entry.id   AF-A0A1C6T4X3-F1
#
_cell.length_a   1.000
_cell.length_b   1.000
_cell.length_c   1.000
_cell.angle_alpha   90.00
_cell.angle_beta   90.00
_cell.angle_gamma   90.00
#
_symmetry.space_group_name_H-M   'P 1'
#
loop_
_entity.id
_entity.type
_entity.pdbx_description
1 polymer ?
#
loop_
_entity_poly.entity_id
_entity_poly.type
_entity_poly.pdbx_seq_one_letter_code
_entity_poly.pdbx_strand_id
1 'polypeptide(L)'
;MREAEDEDALDVRELVPVEGGTWGGLLFDNPRVGLAPHLTWSFRFPFEEVIRDYGSSQIFLDIEWLPLPGASWGNMTGQAIRGVGEPAESSVCFFQHHQYDLIDLEIVEQRDLWIHARATLTGDLDGLGMDPVTADAWLRFTGIRVYLSDITSAESALARLQEFTAPEGLSYTPTPNSPSFRFEPADS
;
A
#
# COMPACT_ATOMS: atom_id res chain seq x y z
N MET A 1 -16.71 33.20 -16.73
CA MET A 1 -16.88 33.09 -15.27
C MET A 1 -15.55 32.55 -14.79
N ARG A 2 -14.73 33.34 -14.09
CA ARG A 2 -13.51 32.82 -13.47
C ARG A 2 -14.00 32.05 -12.25
N GLU A 3 -13.83 30.73 -12.24
CA GLU A 3 -13.87 29.97 -10.99
C GLU A 3 -12.86 30.65 -10.08
N ALA A 4 -13.30 31.03 -8.88
CA ALA A 4 -12.36 31.42 -7.85
C ALA A 4 -11.48 30.19 -7.63
N GLU A 5 -10.18 30.31 -7.87
CA GLU A 5 -9.23 29.32 -7.39
C GLU A 5 -9.52 29.17 -5.89
N ASP A 6 -9.96 27.98 -5.48
CA ASP A 6 -10.18 27.68 -4.07
C ASP A 6 -8.80 27.73 -3.43
N GLU A 7 -8.52 28.80 -2.68
CA GLU A 7 -7.20 29.03 -2.06
C GLU A 7 -6.82 27.89 -1.10
N ASP A 8 -7.79 27.07 -0.69
CA ASP A 8 -7.60 25.90 0.17
C ASP A 8 -7.33 24.59 -0.60
N ALA A 9 -7.48 24.58 -1.94
CA ALA A 9 -7.19 23.41 -2.76
C ALA A 9 -5.73 22.98 -2.63
N LEU A 10 -5.50 21.66 -2.71
CA LEU A 10 -4.15 21.10 -2.69
C LEU A 10 -3.52 21.27 -4.08
N ASP A 11 -2.37 21.93 -4.16
CA ASP A 11 -1.62 22.10 -5.40
C ASP A 11 -0.57 21.00 -5.56
N VAL A 12 -0.34 20.53 -6.78
CA VAL A 12 0.68 19.50 -7.08
C VAL A 12 2.09 19.88 -6.62
N ARG A 13 2.41 21.17 -6.54
CA ARG A 13 3.69 21.69 -6.04
C ARG A 13 3.86 21.48 -4.54
N GLU A 14 2.78 21.23 -3.82
CA GLU A 14 2.80 20.89 -2.39
C GLU A 14 3.04 19.40 -2.14
N LEU A 15 2.99 18.56 -3.19
CA LEU A 15 3.37 17.15 -3.12
C LEU A 15 4.89 17.01 -3.16
N VAL A 16 5.56 17.44 -2.09
CA VAL A 16 7.00 17.30 -1.91
C VAL A 16 7.30 15.92 -1.34
N PRO A 17 7.97 15.00 -2.06
CA PRO A 17 8.22 13.66 -1.56
C PRO A 17 9.12 13.66 -0.33
N VAL A 18 8.81 12.79 0.64
CA VAL A 18 9.62 12.59 1.84
C VAL A 18 10.30 11.22 1.76
N GLU A 19 11.55 11.15 2.22
CA GLU A 19 12.22 9.85 2.35
C GLU A 19 11.50 8.94 3.34
N GLY A 20 11.39 7.67 2.96
CA GLY A 20 10.68 6.67 3.73
C GLY A 20 9.31 6.39 3.15
N GLY A 21 8.52 5.64 3.91
CA GLY A 21 7.31 5.00 3.42
C GLY A 21 7.34 3.52 3.72
N THR A 22 6.24 2.86 3.42
CA THR A 22 6.04 1.48 3.86
C THR A 22 5.40 0.66 2.77
N TRP A 23 5.74 -0.62 2.76
CA TRP A 23 5.00 -1.62 2.02
C TRP A 23 4.78 -2.87 2.87
N GLY A 24 3.81 -3.68 2.50
CA GLY A 24 3.44 -4.86 3.28
C GLY A 24 2.42 -5.73 2.56
N GLY A 25 2.26 -6.96 3.04
CA GLY A 25 1.33 -7.92 2.47
C GLY A 25 0.07 -8.08 3.33
N LEU A 26 -1.04 -8.40 2.68
CA LEU A 26 -2.27 -8.90 3.31
C LEU A 26 -2.71 -10.17 2.60
N LEU A 27 -2.63 -11.30 3.30
CA LEU A 27 -3.24 -12.56 2.91
C LEU A 27 -4.61 -12.66 3.57
N PHE A 28 -5.68 -12.61 2.78
CA PHE A 28 -7.04 -12.69 3.30
C PHE A 28 -7.97 -13.50 2.41
N ASP A 29 -9.11 -13.92 2.96
CA ASP A 29 -10.21 -14.54 2.25
C ASP A 29 -11.52 -13.80 2.55
N ASN A 30 -12.54 -14.04 1.73
CA ASN A 30 -13.89 -13.59 2.05
C ASN A 30 -14.92 -14.63 1.60
N PRO A 31 -15.25 -15.62 2.46
CA PRO A 31 -16.21 -16.66 2.14
C PRO A 31 -17.62 -16.13 1.82
N ARG A 32 -17.99 -14.93 2.32
CA ARG A 32 -19.33 -14.35 2.08
C ARG A 32 -19.57 -14.01 0.61
N VAL A 33 -18.49 -13.67 -0.11
CA VAL A 33 -18.53 -13.37 -1.55
C VAL A 33 -17.82 -14.43 -2.39
N GLY A 34 -17.42 -15.55 -1.78
CA GLY A 34 -16.71 -16.64 -2.46
C GLY A 34 -15.26 -16.30 -2.84
N LEU A 35 -14.65 -15.29 -2.23
CA LEU A 35 -13.25 -14.94 -2.48
C LEU A 35 -12.35 -15.95 -1.75
N ALA A 36 -11.62 -16.74 -2.53
CA ALA A 36 -10.59 -17.64 -2.03
C ALA A 36 -9.41 -16.85 -1.41
N PRO A 37 -8.60 -17.47 -0.53
CA PRO A 37 -7.42 -16.84 0.02
C PRO A 37 -6.53 -16.22 -1.06
N HIS A 38 -6.17 -14.95 -0.88
CA HIS A 38 -5.34 -14.21 -1.81
C HIS A 38 -4.36 -13.29 -1.09
N LEU A 39 -3.11 -13.28 -1.54
CA LEU A 39 -2.08 -12.36 -1.07
C LEU A 39 -2.10 -11.10 -1.93
N THR A 40 -2.29 -9.97 -1.27
CA THR A 40 -2.26 -8.63 -1.87
C THR A 40 -1.18 -7.79 -1.20
N TRP A 41 -0.77 -6.71 -1.85
CA TRP A 41 0.28 -5.81 -1.38
C TRP A 41 -0.24 -4.39 -1.24
N SER A 42 0.26 -3.68 -0.24
CA SER A 42 0.02 -2.25 -0.05
C SER A 42 1.34 -1.47 -0.09
N PHE A 43 1.30 -0.27 -0.64
CA PHE A 43 2.42 0.66 -0.79
C PHE A 43 1.95 2.05 -0.36
N ARG A 44 2.67 2.66 0.59
CA ARG A 44 2.38 3.99 1.11
C ARG A 44 3.59 4.89 0.90
N PHE A 45 3.40 5.92 0.09
CA PHE A 45 4.40 6.92 -0.25
C PHE A 45 4.10 8.21 0.51
N PRO A 46 4.97 8.67 1.41
CA PRO A 46 4.77 9.91 2.16
C PRO A 46 5.23 11.13 1.36
N PHE A 47 4.48 12.23 1.53
CA PHE A 47 4.90 13.57 1.15
C PHE A 47 5.02 14.46 2.41
N GLU A 48 5.50 15.69 2.24
CA GLU A 48 5.59 16.67 3.31
C GLU A 48 4.21 16.98 3.91
N GLU A 49 4.21 17.41 5.17
CA GLU A 49 3.00 17.88 5.82
C GLU A 49 2.55 19.21 5.21
N VAL A 50 1.26 19.28 4.85
CA VAL A 50 0.65 20.51 4.39
C VAL A 50 -0.09 21.15 5.55
N ILE A 51 0.21 22.43 5.79
CA ILE A 51 -0.36 23.22 6.87
C ILE A 51 -1.35 24.23 6.28
N ARG A 52 -2.54 24.27 6.86
CA ARG A 52 -3.65 25.19 6.54
C ARG A 52 -4.15 25.83 7.83
N ASP A 53 -4.98 26.87 7.72
CA ASP A 53 -5.57 27.56 8.87
C ASP A 53 -6.51 26.66 9.71
N TYR A 54 -7.06 25.62 9.10
CA TYR A 54 -7.97 24.66 9.73
C TYR A 54 -7.29 23.37 10.22
N GLY A 55 -5.97 23.23 10.02
CA GLY A 55 -5.22 22.07 10.48
C GLY A 55 -4.02 21.73 9.62
N SER A 56 -3.29 20.68 10.02
CA SER A 56 -2.21 20.09 9.22
C SER A 56 -2.53 18.65 8.86
N SER A 57 -2.04 18.20 7.70
CA SER A 57 -2.17 16.82 7.24
C SER A 57 -0.88 16.38 6.59
N GLN A 58 -0.31 15.27 7.06
CA GLN A 58 0.66 14.53 6.26
C GLN A 58 -0.06 13.94 5.05
N ILE A 59 0.52 14.09 3.86
CA ILE A 59 -0.07 13.56 2.63
C ILE A 59 0.56 12.20 2.33
N PHE A 60 -0.28 11.27 1.88
CA PHE A 60 0.17 9.96 1.41
C PHE A 60 -0.43 9.66 0.04
N LEU A 61 0.36 9.05 -0.84
CA LEU A 61 -0.17 8.26 -1.96
C LEU A 61 -0.20 6.81 -1.47
N ASP A 62 -1.40 6.25 -1.43
CA ASP A 62 -1.66 4.88 -0.99
C ASP A 62 -2.12 4.04 -2.18
N ILE A 63 -1.48 2.88 -2.35
CA ILE A 63 -1.95 1.78 -3.18
C ILE A 63 -2.21 0.61 -2.24
N GLU A 64 -3.42 0.09 -2.20
CA GLU A 64 -3.82 -0.98 -1.28
C GLU A 64 -4.40 -2.17 -2.05
N TRP A 65 -4.34 -3.35 -1.43
CA TRP A 65 -4.93 -4.59 -1.96
C TRP A 65 -4.49 -4.97 -3.38
N LEU A 66 -3.28 -4.57 -3.78
CA LEU A 66 -2.76 -4.80 -5.13
C LEU A 66 -2.35 -6.27 -5.31
N PRO A 67 -2.99 -7.02 -6.22
CA PRO A 67 -2.57 -8.37 -6.53
C PRO A 67 -1.33 -8.34 -7.41
N LEU A 68 -0.24 -8.98 -6.97
CA LEU A 68 0.98 -9.16 -7.76
C LEU A 68 1.31 -10.65 -7.86
N PRO A 69 0.75 -11.38 -8.85
CA PRO A 69 0.97 -12.81 -8.99
C PRO A 69 2.45 -13.16 -9.17
N GLY A 70 2.95 -14.08 -8.36
CA GLY A 70 4.36 -14.51 -8.40
C GLY A 70 5.33 -13.57 -7.68
N ALA A 71 4.85 -12.45 -7.13
CA ALA A 71 5.65 -11.64 -6.23
C ALA A 71 5.85 -12.34 -4.88
N SER A 72 7.03 -12.14 -4.30
CA SER A 72 7.39 -12.61 -2.97
C SER A 72 8.01 -11.43 -2.22
N TRP A 73 7.82 -11.33 -0.91
CA TRP A 73 8.38 -10.21 -0.15
C TRP A 73 9.93 -10.16 -0.25
N GLY A 74 10.59 -11.30 -0.44
CA GLY A 74 12.03 -11.37 -0.66
C GLY A 74 12.48 -11.12 -2.11
N ASN A 75 11.54 -10.92 -3.05
CA ASN A 75 11.83 -10.80 -4.48
C ASN A 75 10.76 -9.95 -5.21
N MET A 76 10.82 -8.63 -5.01
CA MET A 76 9.93 -7.64 -5.61
C MET A 76 10.56 -6.89 -6.78
N THR A 77 11.88 -6.92 -6.96
CA THR A 77 12.56 -6.21 -8.06
C THR A 77 12.00 -6.60 -9.43
N GLY A 78 11.69 -5.61 -10.26
CA GLY A 78 11.17 -5.80 -11.61
C GLY A 78 9.68 -6.10 -11.69
N GLN A 79 8.96 -6.14 -10.56
CA GLN A 79 7.51 -6.18 -10.58
C GLN A 79 6.98 -4.86 -11.14
N ALA A 80 6.10 -4.95 -12.14
CA ALA A 80 5.45 -3.80 -12.73
C ALA A 80 3.99 -4.14 -13.01
N ILE A 81 3.10 -3.19 -12.72
CA ILE A 81 1.67 -3.34 -13.00
C ILE A 81 1.09 -2.02 -13.46
N ARG A 82 0.20 -2.15 -14.45
CA ARG A 82 -0.69 -1.08 -14.86
C ARG A 82 -2.11 -1.63 -14.81
N GLY A 83 -2.97 -1.06 -13.98
CA GLY A 83 -4.27 -1.64 -13.68
C GLY A 83 -5.29 -0.64 -13.17
N VAL A 84 -6.55 -1.05 -13.22
CA VAL A 84 -7.73 -0.32 -12.72
C VAL A 84 -8.16 -0.86 -11.35
N GLY A 85 -8.85 -0.01 -10.59
CA GLY A 85 -9.09 -0.08 -9.15
C GLY A 85 -9.90 -1.25 -8.55
N GLU A 86 -9.85 -2.48 -9.08
CA GLU A 86 -10.43 -3.65 -8.41
C GLU A 86 -9.55 -4.91 -8.57
N PRO A 87 -9.16 -5.61 -7.47
CA PRO A 87 -9.43 -5.29 -6.07
C PRO A 87 -8.51 -4.21 -5.48
N ALA A 88 -7.55 -3.71 -6.27
CA ALA A 88 -6.58 -2.73 -5.81
C ALA A 88 -7.25 -1.37 -5.59
N GLU A 89 -7.03 -0.72 -4.47
CA GLU A 89 -7.45 0.66 -4.25
C GLU A 89 -6.26 1.60 -4.43
N SER A 90 -6.50 2.78 -5.02
CA SER A 90 -5.51 3.84 -5.07
C SER A 90 -6.08 5.18 -4.67
N SER A 91 -5.40 5.85 -3.75
CA SER A 91 -5.86 7.13 -3.24
C SER A 91 -4.71 8.07 -2.89
N VAL A 92 -5.02 9.37 -2.87
CA VAL A 92 -4.23 10.36 -2.15
C VAL A 92 -4.96 10.69 -0.86
N CYS A 93 -4.30 10.52 0.28
CA CYS A 93 -4.83 10.89 1.57
C CYS A 93 -4.44 12.34 1.91
N PHE A 94 -5.41 13.24 1.84
CA PHE A 94 -5.30 14.64 2.28
C PHE A 94 -6.56 15.00 3.06
N PHE A 95 -6.47 14.94 4.40
CA PHE A 95 -7.58 14.93 5.37
C PHE A 95 -8.62 13.80 5.21
N GLN A 96 -8.82 13.30 3.99
CA GLN A 96 -9.65 12.18 3.60
C GLN A 96 -8.97 11.43 2.44
N HIS A 97 -9.46 10.23 2.13
CA HIS A 97 -9.01 9.50 0.94
C HIS A 97 -9.70 10.07 -0.29
N HIS A 98 -8.90 10.42 -1.31
CA HIS A 98 -9.37 10.83 -2.63
C HIS A 98 -8.94 9.77 -3.64
N GLN A 99 -9.91 9.08 -4.24
CA GLN A 99 -9.71 7.89 -5.06
C GLN A 99 -9.27 8.22 -6.49
N TYR A 100 -8.44 7.33 -7.05
CA TYR A 100 -7.97 7.37 -8.43
C TYR A 100 -8.30 6.05 -9.13
N ASP A 101 -8.58 6.13 -10.44
CA ASP A 101 -9.03 4.99 -11.25
C ASP A 101 -7.88 4.04 -11.67
N LEU A 102 -6.73 4.59 -12.04
CA LEU A 102 -5.63 3.83 -12.62
C LEU A 102 -4.32 3.97 -11.84
N ILE A 103 -3.68 2.81 -11.63
CA ILE A 103 -2.37 2.65 -11.01
C ILE A 103 -1.36 2.28 -12.09
N ASP A 104 -0.21 2.96 -12.08
CA ASP A 104 1.02 2.53 -12.75
C ASP A 104 2.12 2.42 -11.69
N LEU A 105 2.53 1.20 -11.34
CA LEU A 105 3.52 0.91 -10.29
C LEU A 105 4.67 0.10 -10.86
N GLU A 106 5.90 0.54 -10.59
CA GLU A 106 7.15 -0.16 -10.90
C GLU A 106 7.98 -0.32 -9.61
N ILE A 107 8.44 -1.54 -9.34
CA ILE A 107 9.45 -1.81 -8.31
C ILE A 107 10.83 -1.91 -8.98
N VAL A 108 11.60 -0.83 -8.87
CA VAL A 108 12.86 -0.64 -9.60
C VAL A 108 13.98 -1.50 -9.01
N GLU A 109 14.08 -1.54 -7.68
CA GLU A 109 15.15 -2.21 -6.96
C GLU A 109 14.66 -2.69 -5.59
N GLN A 110 15.25 -3.77 -5.08
CA GLN A 110 15.09 -4.21 -3.70
C GLN A 110 16.46 -4.37 -3.03
N ARG A 111 16.60 -3.84 -1.81
CA ARG A 111 17.75 -3.98 -0.92
C ARG A 111 17.26 -4.40 0.46
N ASP A 112 17.46 -5.67 0.80
CA ASP A 112 16.94 -6.27 2.03
C ASP A 112 15.43 -6.03 2.19
N LEU A 113 15.04 -5.27 3.22
CA LEU A 113 13.67 -4.91 3.55
C LEU A 113 13.17 -3.67 2.81
N TRP A 114 14.01 -3.02 2.01
CA TRP A 114 13.68 -1.78 1.33
C TRP A 114 13.46 -2.03 -0.15
N ILE A 115 12.43 -1.42 -0.72
CA ILE A 115 12.20 -1.40 -2.16
C ILE A 115 12.22 0.04 -2.66
N HIS A 116 12.82 0.26 -3.83
CA HIS A 116 12.68 1.51 -4.56
C HIS A 116 11.49 1.36 -5.51
N ALA A 117 10.42 2.12 -5.25
CA ALA A 117 9.18 2.02 -6.00
C ALA A 117 8.82 3.37 -6.64
N ARG A 118 8.21 3.30 -7.82
CA ARG A 118 7.64 4.43 -8.53
C ARG A 118 6.17 4.17 -8.79
N ALA A 119 5.32 5.09 -8.39
CA ALA A 119 3.89 5.01 -8.58
C ALA A 119 3.39 6.24 -9.32
N THR A 120 2.43 6.06 -10.22
CA THR A 120 1.62 7.14 -10.80
C THR A 120 0.15 6.75 -10.71
N LEU A 121 -0.65 7.62 -10.13
CA LEU A 121 -2.10 7.51 -10.09
C LEU A 121 -2.72 8.47 -11.11
N THR A 122 -3.75 8.01 -11.82
CA THR A 122 -4.51 8.82 -12.79
C THR A 122 -6.01 8.56 -12.70
N GLY A 123 -6.81 9.50 -13.19
CA GLY A 123 -8.27 9.42 -13.14
C GLY A 123 -8.79 9.78 -11.75
N ASP A 124 -8.64 11.04 -11.35
CA ASP A 124 -9.15 11.60 -10.10
C ASP A 124 -10.68 11.49 -10.02
N LEU A 125 -11.16 10.51 -9.24
CA LEU A 125 -12.59 10.18 -9.13
C LEU A 125 -13.33 11.09 -8.13
N ASP A 126 -12.62 11.55 -7.11
CA ASP A 126 -13.19 12.34 -6.01
C ASP A 126 -12.98 13.86 -6.20
N GLY A 127 -12.25 14.27 -7.24
CA GLY A 127 -12.09 15.67 -7.61
C GLY A 127 -11.12 16.42 -6.71
N LEU A 128 -10.03 15.78 -6.29
CA LEU A 128 -8.92 16.43 -5.58
C LEU A 128 -8.29 17.57 -6.42
N GLY A 129 -8.40 17.49 -7.74
CA GLY A 129 -7.93 18.52 -8.68
C GLY A 129 -6.52 18.29 -9.22
N MET A 130 -5.94 17.10 -9.00
CA MET A 130 -4.61 16.73 -9.46
C MET A 130 -4.65 15.42 -10.26
N ASP A 131 -4.20 15.43 -11.51
CA ASP A 131 -4.10 14.23 -12.34
C ASP A 131 -3.06 14.48 -13.45
N PRO A 132 -1.93 13.75 -13.51
CA PRO A 132 -1.53 12.63 -12.65
C PRO A 132 -0.96 13.05 -11.28
N VAL A 133 -0.90 12.10 -10.34
CA VAL A 133 -0.09 12.19 -9.13
C VAL A 133 1.01 11.12 -9.15
N THR A 134 2.26 11.51 -8.91
CA THR A 134 3.42 10.61 -8.99
C THR A 134 4.20 10.60 -7.67
N ALA A 135 4.69 9.42 -7.29
CA ALA A 135 5.65 9.24 -6.20
C ALA A 135 6.83 8.35 -6.65
N ASP A 136 8.02 8.65 -6.12
CA ASP A 136 9.25 7.90 -6.32
C ASP A 136 9.98 7.87 -4.96
N ALA A 137 10.02 6.71 -4.30
CA ALA A 137 10.56 6.60 -2.94
C ALA A 137 11.08 5.21 -2.59
N TRP A 138 11.94 5.17 -1.56
CA TRP A 138 12.31 3.94 -0.86
C TRP A 138 11.28 3.61 0.22
N LEU A 139 10.70 2.41 0.14
CA LEU A 139 9.66 1.93 1.05
C LEU A 139 10.20 0.78 1.88
N ARG A 140 9.95 0.82 3.20
CA ARG A 140 10.36 -0.25 4.12
C ARG A 140 9.27 -1.32 4.25
N PHE A 141 9.68 -2.58 4.22
CA PHE A 141 8.79 -3.70 4.44
C PHE A 141 8.34 -3.76 5.90
N THR A 142 7.04 -3.89 6.13
CA THR A 142 6.42 -3.88 7.46
C THR A 142 5.82 -5.21 7.88
N GLY A 143 6.01 -6.24 7.04
CA GLY A 143 5.52 -7.59 7.26
C GLY A 143 4.29 -7.96 6.43
N ILE A 144 3.74 -9.12 6.73
CA ILE A 144 2.55 -9.69 6.12
C ILE A 144 1.53 -9.95 7.21
N ARG A 145 0.30 -9.47 7.01
CA ARG A 145 -0.86 -9.85 7.83
C ARG A 145 -1.57 -11.02 7.18
N VAL A 146 -1.90 -12.04 7.97
CA VAL A 146 -2.72 -13.18 7.56
C VAL A 146 -4.05 -13.07 8.30
N TYR A 147 -5.13 -12.89 7.55
CA TYR A 147 -6.49 -12.73 8.04
C TYR A 147 -7.41 -13.67 7.28
N LEU A 148 -7.45 -14.92 7.71
CA LEU A 148 -8.17 -16.00 7.05
C LEU A 148 -9.23 -16.58 7.97
N SER A 149 -10.42 -16.82 7.42
CA SER A 149 -11.61 -17.23 8.17
C SER A 149 -11.50 -18.60 8.86
N ASP A 150 -10.66 -19.49 8.33
CA ASP A 150 -10.44 -20.86 8.81
C ASP A 150 -9.23 -21.01 9.74
N ILE A 151 -8.43 -19.95 9.92
CA ILE A 151 -7.16 -19.99 10.64
C ILE A 151 -7.29 -19.46 12.07
N THR A 152 -6.81 -20.25 13.04
CA THR A 152 -6.93 -19.92 14.48
C THR A 152 -5.60 -19.97 15.23
N SER A 153 -4.48 -20.28 14.56
CA SER A 153 -3.15 -20.32 15.17
C SER A 153 -2.07 -19.71 14.26
N ALA A 154 -0.99 -19.21 14.86
CA ALA A 154 0.14 -18.66 14.09
C ALA A 154 0.83 -19.73 13.24
N GLU A 155 0.91 -20.97 13.70
CA GLU A 155 1.48 -22.09 12.94
C GLU A 155 0.66 -22.38 11.67
N SER A 156 -0.67 -22.46 11.79
CA SER A 156 -1.55 -22.67 10.63
C SER A 156 -1.56 -21.46 9.69
N ALA A 157 -1.45 -20.24 10.23
CA ALA A 157 -1.29 -19.02 9.44
C ALA A 157 0.02 -19.02 8.63
N LEU A 158 1.14 -19.44 9.24
CA LEU A 158 2.43 -19.52 8.58
C LEU A 158 2.44 -20.60 7.48
N ALA A 159 1.90 -21.78 7.79
CA ALA A 159 1.77 -22.87 6.83
C ALA A 159 0.93 -22.45 5.62
N ARG A 160 -0.13 -21.67 5.86
CA ARG A 160 -0.93 -21.12 4.77
C ARG A 160 -0.19 -20.04 3.99
N LEU A 161 0.53 -19.15 4.66
CA LEU A 161 1.31 -18.09 4.00
C LEU A 161 2.36 -18.65 3.04
N GLN A 162 2.96 -19.80 3.37
CA GLN A 162 3.92 -20.53 2.53
C GLN A 162 3.37 -20.93 1.16
N GLU A 163 2.04 -21.05 1.01
CA GLU A 163 1.40 -21.33 -0.28
C GLU A 163 1.45 -20.13 -1.23
N PHE A 164 1.67 -18.92 -0.71
CA PHE A 164 1.61 -17.65 -1.46
C PHE A 164 2.96 -16.94 -1.58
N THR A 165 3.86 -17.12 -0.61
CA THR A 165 5.18 -16.49 -0.61
C THR A 165 6.18 -17.29 0.25
N ALA A 166 7.46 -17.14 -0.08
CA ALA A 166 8.59 -17.63 0.73
C ALA A 166 8.57 -16.94 2.11
N PRO A 167 8.42 -17.63 3.26
CA PRO A 167 8.35 -16.98 4.58
C PRO A 167 9.72 -16.78 5.24
N GLU A 168 10.82 -17.22 4.61
CA GLU A 168 12.15 -17.28 5.20
C GLU A 168 12.65 -15.90 5.61
N GLY A 169 12.84 -15.68 6.91
CA GLY A 169 13.22 -14.37 7.46
C GLY A 169 12.05 -13.62 8.10
N LEU A 170 10.84 -14.19 8.10
CA LEU A 170 9.71 -13.67 8.86
C LEU A 170 9.56 -14.37 10.21
N SER A 171 9.15 -13.61 11.22
CA SER A 171 8.80 -14.07 12.56
C SER A 171 7.39 -13.63 12.93
N TYR A 172 6.67 -14.50 13.64
CA TYR A 172 5.34 -14.15 14.15
C TYR A 172 5.47 -13.13 15.29
N THR A 173 4.77 -12.01 15.16
CA THR A 173 4.64 -11.01 16.20
C THR A 173 3.23 -11.10 16.81
N PRO A 174 3.08 -11.51 18.07
CA PRO A 174 1.79 -11.57 18.74
C PRO A 174 1.11 -10.21 18.75
N THR A 175 -0.14 -10.16 18.28
CA THR A 175 -0.97 -8.95 18.32
C THR A 175 -2.15 -9.19 19.27
N PRO A 176 -2.11 -8.65 20.50
CA PRO A 176 -3.18 -8.86 21.47
C PRO A 176 -4.54 -8.44 20.89
N ASN A 177 -5.55 -9.30 21.05
CA ASN A 177 -6.92 -9.07 20.60
C ASN A 177 -7.09 -8.85 19.08
N SER A 178 -6.09 -9.21 18.26
CA SER A 178 -6.25 -9.20 16.80
C SER A 178 -6.77 -10.53 16.30
N PRO A 179 -7.76 -10.55 15.39
CA PRO A 179 -8.13 -11.76 14.68
C PRO A 179 -7.16 -12.10 13.52
N SER A 180 -6.08 -11.31 13.34
CA SER A 180 -5.06 -11.51 12.31
C SER A 180 -3.73 -11.96 12.90
N PHE A 181 -2.96 -12.73 12.13
CA PHE A 181 -1.59 -13.09 12.47
C PHE A 181 -0.62 -12.20 11.72
N ARG A 182 0.35 -11.59 12.40
CA ARG A 182 1.33 -10.71 11.78
C ARG A 182 2.68 -11.39 11.73
N PHE A 183 3.28 -11.42 10.54
CA PHE A 183 4.62 -11.92 10.29
C PHE A 183 5.50 -10.77 9.84
N GLU A 184 6.47 -10.38 10.66
CA GLU A 184 7.39 -9.27 10.40
C GLU A 184 8.79 -9.81 10.13
N PRO A 185 9.69 -9.03 9.50
CA PRO A 185 11.10 -9.38 9.44
C PRO A 185 11.63 -9.75 10.83
N ALA A 186 12.29 -10.89 10.94
CA ALA A 186 13.00 -11.25 12.16
C ALA A 186 14.02 -10.14 12.47
N ASP A 187 14.08 -9.68 13.72
CA ASP A 187 15.11 -8.74 14.16
C ASP A 187 16.49 -9.34 13.82
N SER A 188 17.17 -8.73 12.86
CA SER A 188 18.52 -9.08 12.42
C SER A 188 19.58 -8.59 13.39
#